data_AF-A0A7X5ASK9-F1
#
_entry.id   AF-A0A7X5ASK9-F1
#
_cell.length_a   1.000
_cell.length_b   1.000
_cell.length_c   1.000
_cell.angle_alpha   90.00
_cell.angle_beta   90.00
_cell.angle_gamma   90.00
#
_symmetry.space_group_name_H-M   'P 1'
#
loop_
_entity.id
_entity.type
_entity.pdbx_description
1 polymer ?
#
loop_
_entity_poly.entity_id
_entity_poly.type
_entity_poly.pdbx_seq_one_letter_code
_entity_poly.pdbx_strand_id
1 'polypeptide(L)' 'MKVRLDPIALIVVSILLGWGWTEVTTEPVCQQEMVQQGVRYTIPIKCSDIPNVTVSS' A
#
# COMPACT_ATOMS: atom_id res chain seq x y z
N MET A 1 -29.05 5.80 -19.15
CA MET A 1 -27.87 5.51 -20.00
C MET A 1 -27.49 4.05 -19.81
N LYS A 2 -27.52 3.23 -20.88
CA LYS A 2 -27.05 1.84 -20.82
C LYS A 2 -25.57 1.87 -21.15
N VAL A 3 -24.72 1.71 -20.14
CA VAL A 3 -23.27 1.75 -20.33
C VAL A 3 -22.89 0.51 -21.15
N ARG A 4 -22.63 0.70 -22.44
CA ARG A 4 -22.04 -0.30 -23.30
C ARG A 4 -20.54 -0.28 -22.98
N LEU A 5 -20.11 -1.03 -21.96
CA LEU A 5 -18.69 -1.28 -21.80
C LEU A 5 -18.26 -2.18 -22.96
N ASP A 6 -17.43 -1.63 -23.83
CA ASP A 6 -16.75 -2.43 -24.84
C ASP A 6 -15.91 -3.51 -24.13
N PRO A 7 -15.88 -4.74 -24.66
CA PRO A 7 -15.21 -5.88 -24.01
C PRO A 7 -13.72 -5.62 -23.76
N ILE A 8 -13.09 -4.78 -24.58
CA ILE A 8 -11.69 -4.35 -24.38
C ILE A 8 -11.55 -3.52 -23.10
N ALA A 9 -12.49 -2.62 -22.82
CA ALA A 9 -12.47 -1.80 -21.61
C ALA A 9 -12.56 -2.66 -20.34
N LEU A 10 -13.34 -3.75 -20.37
CA LEU A 10 -13.42 -4.69 -19.25
C LEU A 10 -12.08 -5.39 -18.98
N ILE A 11 -11.38 -5.81 -20.03
CA ILE A 11 -10.07 -6.45 -19.90
C ILE A 11 -9.08 -5.46 -19.30
N VAL A 12 -9.00 -4.23 -19.83
CA VAL A 12 -8.09 -3.21 -19.31
C VAL A 12 -8.37 -2.90 -17.85
N VAL A 13 -9.64 -2.71 -17.47
CA VAL A 13 -10.03 -2.47 -16.07
C VAL A 13 -9.65 -3.66 -15.18
N SER A 14 -9.86 -4.90 -15.63
CA SER A 14 -9.48 -6.09 -14.85
C SER A 14 -7.97 -6.18 -14.59
N ILE A 15 -7.14 -5.80 -15.59
CA ILE A 15 -5.69 -5.76 -15.45
C ILE A 15 -5.32 -4.65 -14.46
N LEU A 16 -5.82 -3.43 -14.64
CA LEU A 16 -5.51 -2.31 -13.72
C LEU A 16 -5.88 -2.62 -12.27
N LEU A 17 -7.03 -3.25 -12.04
CA LEU A 17 -7.46 -3.68 -10.70
C LEU A 17 -6.54 -4.75 -10.12
N GLY A 18 -6.07 -5.71 -10.93
CA GLY A 18 -5.12 -6.73 -10.48
C GLY A 18 -3.75 -6.15 -10.09
N TRP A 19 -3.25 -5.17 -10.85
CA TRP A 19 -1.97 -4.52 -10.58
C TRP A 19 -2.04 -3.64 -9.34
N GLY A 20 -3.10 -2.84 -9.21
CA GLY A 20 -3.34 -2.02 -8.02
C GLY A 20 -3.48 -2.86 -6.75
N TRP A 21 -4.13 -4.03 -6.83
CA TRP A 21 -4.21 -4.94 -5.68
C TRP A 21 -2.84 -5.51 -5.30
N THR A 22 -2.06 -5.94 -6.29
CA THR A 22 -0.74 -6.52 -6.06
C THR A 22 0.19 -5.52 -5.37
N GLU A 23 0.19 -4.26 -5.79
CA GLU A 23 0.97 -3.19 -5.15
C GLU A 23 0.56 -2.98 -3.69
N VAL A 24 -0.75 -3.01 -3.40
CA VAL A 24 -1.27 -2.81 -2.03
C VAL A 24 -0.99 -3.99 -1.11
N THR A 25 -0.99 -5.24 -1.62
CA THR A 25 -0.87 -6.44 -0.77
C THR A 25 0.53 -6.98 -0.61
N THR A 26 1.43 -6.68 -1.54
CA THR A 26 2.76 -7.34 -1.58
C THR A 26 3.79 -6.63 -0.72
N GLU A 27 3.54 -5.38 -0.34
CA GLU A 27 4.47 -4.63 0.49
C GLU A 27 4.23 -4.92 1.99
N PRO A 28 5.27 -5.34 2.74
CA PRO A 28 5.15 -5.57 4.16
C PRO A 28 4.91 -4.23 4.89
N VAL A 29 3.93 -4.25 5.80
CA VAL A 29 3.61 -3.12 6.69
C VAL A 29 4.35 -3.33 8.01
N CYS A 30 5.15 -2.35 8.39
CA CYS A 30 5.89 -2.30 9.63
C CYS A 30 5.23 -1.31 10.60
N GLN A 31 5.42 -1.52 11.91
CA GLN A 31 4.99 -0.58 12.93
C GLN A 31 6.14 0.37 13.28
N GLN A 32 5.89 1.67 13.18
CA GLN A 32 6.83 2.68 13.65
C GLN A 32 6.25 3.42 14.84
N GLU A 33 7.03 3.50 15.92
CA GLU A 33 6.73 4.37 17.04
C GLU A 33 7.19 5.79 16.69
N MET A 34 6.23 6.70 16.54
CA MET A 34 6.48 8.13 16.38
C MET A 34 6.01 8.88 17.62
N VAL A 35 6.80 9.85 18.07
CA VAL A 35 6.42 10.77 19.14
C VAL A 35 6.02 12.09 18.50
N GLN A 36 4.72 12.39 18.47
CA GLN A 36 4.19 13.68 18.03
C GLN A 36 3.50 14.38 19.19
N GLN A 37 3.85 15.64 19.44
CA GLN A 37 3.24 16.47 20.49
C GLN A 37 3.28 15.83 21.90
N GLY A 38 4.33 15.07 22.20
CA GLY A 38 4.51 14.41 23.51
C GLY A 38 3.71 13.12 23.69
N VAL A 39 2.95 12.69 22.69
CA VAL A 39 2.18 11.43 22.70
C VAL A 39 2.85 10.41 21.78
N ARG A 40 2.97 9.17 22.26
CA ARG A 40 3.52 8.04 21.49
C ARG A 40 2.41 7.45 20.63
N TYR A 41 2.61 7.41 19.32
CA TYR A 41 1.71 6.79 18.36
C TYR A 41 2.42 5.66 17.63
N THR A 42 1.76 4.53 17.49
CA THR A 42 2.20 3.43 16.63
C THR A 42 1.45 3.56 15.31
N ILE A 43 2.17 3.89 14.24
CA ILE A 43 1.58 4.01 12.90
C ILE A 43 2.09 2.88 11.99
N PRO A 44 1.20 2.30 11.16
CA PRO A 44 1.62 1.39 10.10
C PRO A 44 2.29 2.19 8.98
N ILE A 45 3.52 1.82 8.62
CA ILE A 45 4.26 2.39 7.50
C ILE A 45 4.80 1.27 6.61
N LYS A 46 5.08 1.56 5.33
CA LYS A 46 5.74 0.59 4.45
C LYS A 46 7.15 0.31 4.98
N CYS A 47 7.54 -0.95 5.10
CA CYS A 47 8.87 -1.29 5.61
C CYS A 47 10.00 -0.77 4.70
N SER A 48 9.73 -0.52 3.42
CA SER A 48 10.66 0.10 2.47
C SER A 48 11.06 1.53 2.84
N ASP A 49 10.18 2.24 3.56
CA ASP A 49 10.33 3.65 3.91
C ASP A 49 11.02 3.82 5.26
N ILE A 50 11.33 2.73 5.97
CA ILE A 50 12.10 2.76 7.21
C ILE A 50 13.57 2.98 6.84
N PRO A 51 14.15 4.17 7.10
CA PRO A 51 15.57 4.37 6.91
C PRO A 51 16.30 3.38 7.82
N ASN A 52 17.23 2.63 7.23
CA ASN A 52 18.05 1.57 7.83
C ASN A 52 18.65 1.94 9.19
N VAL A 53 17.85 1.92 10.25
CA VAL A 53 18.32 1.82 11.63
C VAL A 53 18.53 0.35 11.84
N THR A 54 19.78 -0.06 11.72
CA THR A 54 20.32 -1.37 12.06
C THR A 54 19.57 -1.95 13.27
N VAL A 55 18.67 -2.91 13.01
CA VAL A 55 18.17 -3.79 14.06
C VAL A 55 19.34 -4.69 14.40
N SER A 56 20.12 -4.33 15.42
CA SER A 56 21.04 -5.28 16.03
C SER A 56 20.18 -6.39 16.65
N SER A 57 20.28 -7.59 16.09
CA SER A 57 19.79 -8.81 16.72
C SER A 57 20.45 -9.05 18.07
#